data_AF-A0A5B8VM12-F1
#
_entry.id   AF-A0A5B8VM12-F1
#
_cell.length_a   1.000
_cell.length_b   1.000
_cell.length_c   1.000
_cell.angle_alpha   90.00
_cell.angle_beta   90.00
_cell.angle_gamma   90.00
#
_symmetry.space_group_name_H-M   'P 1'
#
loop_
_entity.id
_entity.type
_entity.pdbx_description
1 polymer ?
#
loop_
_entity_poly.entity_id
_entity_poly.type
_entity_poly.pdbx_seq_one_letter_code
_entity_poly.pdbx_strand_id
1 'polypeptide(L)'
;MLGEHMIELASLLNLRSNYYAPKVEYKTIMDQMLKKQVVLKEQQENLREVLFKTRQIVQESTVKSRSLLLIFIDSVDLYERILLSQQDYVQLHNAFDGKHILQVFGRYLNILAYELEQNGLALQQGRQYHSKRELNKAFEKCRSAFYQLRERQMDSTNMEDFIMLRQILYSLQDLTDRIKRLNLFTKNKKDISEQGQLEEGTTDAKIKRRIRDFDPFIPKQQYDYRVFVENISFKSGQFRHAIRVAVALTIGLIISRIFNLGHHSYWVLMTIIIILKPSYSLGRQKNIDRIGGTIIGGIISFLTIYFINDVNAIFVIMCFAILLSCSMLRINYFIYAIGITMMVILSYDFISSKVMSEVLLQRILNSGIGCAIGYVSSLFVLPNWEHEQKNQYAAEMLKTNKAYFLSVAGYFIGSELDIEYFKVCRKNAFIALANLSDNFQRMLSDPKRQQVKLQEYHQFVVTSNMLCSYIASLSYYAQGQDKRYISEQFRVVYSQIQQNFDTVQKTLETADSIGSGAVLRQLPVNQKLMDLLEQRKKELQLSQDGPHNTSIRKFLTDYKTINSLFNLINGVVADQKKIVAELAKG
;
A
#
# COMPACT_ATOMS: atom_id res chain seq x y z
N MET A 1 -8.28 -3.10 14.29
CA MET A 1 -7.07 -2.53 13.63
C MET A 1 -6.10 -3.60 13.13
N LEU A 2 -5.24 -4.24 13.95
CA LEU A 2 -4.19 -5.11 13.39
C LEU A 2 -4.75 -6.35 12.67
N GLY A 3 -5.78 -6.97 13.22
CA GLY A 3 -6.46 -8.06 12.53
C GLY A 3 -7.25 -7.60 11.28
N GLU A 4 -7.78 -6.37 11.25
CA GLU A 4 -8.39 -5.80 10.03
C GLU A 4 -7.33 -5.63 8.94
N HIS A 5 -6.13 -5.18 9.30
CA HIS A 5 -5.00 -5.08 8.37
C HIS A 5 -4.62 -6.43 7.77
N MET A 6 -4.59 -7.48 8.58
CA MET A 6 -4.33 -8.85 8.08
C MET A 6 -5.43 -9.35 7.12
N ILE A 7 -6.69 -9.05 7.40
CA ILE A 7 -7.82 -9.40 6.51
C ILE A 7 -7.70 -8.64 5.18
N GLU A 8 -7.31 -7.37 5.21
CA GLU A 8 -7.07 -6.60 3.99
C GLU A 8 -5.86 -7.14 3.19
N LEU A 9 -4.81 -7.62 3.85
CA LEU A 9 -3.70 -8.31 3.19
C LEU A 9 -4.14 -9.62 2.55
N ALA A 10 -5.03 -10.38 3.21
CA ALA A 10 -5.61 -11.58 2.64
C ALA A 10 -6.44 -11.27 1.39
N SER A 11 -7.22 -10.18 1.41
CA SER A 11 -7.95 -9.69 0.24
C SER A 11 -7.01 -9.32 -0.91
N LEU A 12 -5.91 -8.62 -0.62
CA LEU A 12 -4.88 -8.30 -1.63
C LEU A 12 -4.25 -9.57 -2.23
N LEU A 13 -3.94 -10.57 -1.40
CA LEU A 13 -3.37 -11.84 -1.85
C LEU A 13 -4.36 -12.65 -2.69
N ASN A 14 -5.65 -12.59 -2.36
CA ASN A 14 -6.71 -13.20 -3.15
C ASN A 14 -6.87 -12.50 -4.52
N LEU A 15 -6.89 -11.16 -4.55
CA LEU A 15 -6.85 -10.42 -5.83
C LEU A 15 -5.64 -10.81 -6.69
N ARG A 16 -4.50 -11.07 -6.04
CA ARG A 16 -3.28 -11.51 -6.72
C ARG A 16 -3.41 -12.89 -7.34
N SER A 17 -4.17 -13.81 -6.72
CA SER A 17 -4.37 -15.17 -7.25
C SER A 17 -5.12 -15.16 -8.59
N ASN A 18 -5.94 -14.13 -8.85
CA ASN A 18 -6.72 -13.99 -10.08
C ASN A 18 -5.84 -13.79 -11.33
N TYR A 19 -4.58 -13.35 -11.18
CA TYR A 19 -3.62 -13.32 -12.29
C TYR A 19 -3.20 -14.70 -12.81
N TYR A 20 -3.60 -15.79 -12.14
CA TYR A 20 -3.29 -17.16 -12.53
C TYR A 20 -4.51 -17.90 -13.10
N ALA A 21 -5.63 -17.19 -13.28
CA ALA A 21 -6.87 -17.74 -13.84
C ALA A 21 -6.81 -17.82 -15.38
N PRO A 22 -7.51 -18.75 -16.06
CA PRO A 22 -7.42 -18.91 -17.52
C PRO A 22 -7.90 -17.71 -18.36
N LYS A 23 -8.68 -16.79 -17.77
CA LYS A 23 -9.19 -15.59 -18.44
C LYS A 23 -8.99 -14.40 -17.50
N VAL A 24 -7.88 -13.68 -17.69
CA VAL A 24 -7.47 -12.60 -16.78
C VAL A 24 -7.88 -11.24 -17.32
N GLU A 25 -8.67 -10.50 -16.54
CA GLU A 25 -8.89 -9.06 -16.78
C GLU A 25 -7.82 -8.23 -16.07
N TYR A 26 -6.64 -8.12 -16.69
CA TYR A 26 -5.46 -7.49 -16.08
C TYR A 26 -5.74 -6.08 -15.54
N LYS A 27 -6.46 -5.26 -16.30
CA LYS A 27 -6.78 -3.88 -15.93
C LYS A 27 -7.66 -3.84 -14.67
N THR A 28 -8.73 -4.63 -14.63
CA THR A 28 -9.68 -4.70 -13.51
C THR A 28 -8.96 -5.11 -12.22
N ILE A 29 -8.11 -6.14 -12.29
CA ILE A 29 -7.36 -6.63 -11.12
C ILE A 29 -6.36 -5.56 -10.65
N MET A 30 -5.66 -4.89 -11.56
CA MET A 30 -4.71 -3.84 -11.22
C MET A 30 -5.39 -2.65 -10.52
N ASP A 31 -6.52 -2.19 -11.05
CA ASP A 31 -7.30 -1.10 -10.44
C ASP A 31 -7.76 -1.45 -9.03
N GLN A 32 -8.21 -2.69 -8.81
CA GLN A 32 -8.59 -3.19 -7.48
C GLN A 32 -7.39 -3.30 -6.53
N MET A 33 -6.24 -3.78 -7.02
CA MET A 33 -5.01 -3.85 -6.21
C MET A 33 -4.55 -2.46 -5.77
N LEU A 34 -4.55 -1.47 -6.66
CA LEU A 34 -4.15 -0.09 -6.33
C LEU A 34 -5.06 0.51 -5.25
N LYS A 35 -6.37 0.29 -5.34
CA LYS A 35 -7.32 0.71 -4.29
C LYS A 35 -7.01 0.04 -2.95
N LYS A 36 -6.75 -1.27 -2.94
CA LYS A 36 -6.39 -2.01 -1.73
C LYS A 36 -5.05 -1.57 -1.14
N GLN A 37 -4.07 -1.22 -1.98
CA GLN A 37 -2.78 -0.70 -1.53
C GLN A 37 -2.94 0.60 -0.72
N VAL A 38 -3.81 1.51 -1.16
CA VAL A 38 -4.07 2.77 -0.43
C VAL A 38 -4.70 2.50 0.93
N VAL A 39 -5.73 1.64 0.99
CA VAL A 39 -6.39 1.25 2.25
C VAL A 39 -5.38 0.61 3.21
N LEU A 40 -4.56 -0.33 2.72
CA LEU A 40 -3.54 -1.00 3.53
C LEU A 40 -2.49 -0.03 4.06
N LYS A 41 -2.07 0.94 3.25
CA LYS A 41 -1.10 1.96 3.66
C LYS A 41 -1.67 2.85 4.77
N GLU A 42 -2.90 3.33 4.62
CA GLU A 42 -3.57 4.15 5.64
C GLU A 42 -3.69 3.37 6.95
N GLN A 43 -4.08 2.10 6.89
CA GLN A 43 -4.11 1.22 8.06
C GLN A 43 -2.72 1.03 8.68
N GLN A 44 -1.66 0.90 7.89
CA GLN A 44 -0.30 0.77 8.40
C GLN A 44 0.17 2.03 9.12
N GLU A 45 -0.11 3.22 8.59
CA GLU A 45 0.25 4.47 9.26
C GLU A 45 -0.54 4.65 10.56
N ASN A 46 -1.86 4.40 10.54
CA ASN A 46 -2.70 4.46 11.74
C ASN A 46 -2.25 3.44 12.80
N LEU A 47 -1.95 2.20 12.39
CA LEU A 47 -1.43 1.17 13.28
C LEU A 47 -0.08 1.53 13.86
N ARG A 48 0.83 2.07 13.04
CA ARG A 48 2.12 2.57 13.50
C ARG A 48 1.90 3.65 14.55
N GLU A 49 1.11 4.68 14.26
CA GLU A 49 0.85 5.75 15.22
C GLU A 49 0.30 5.22 16.55
N VAL A 50 -0.71 4.35 16.51
CA VAL A 50 -1.34 3.78 17.71
C VAL A 50 -0.36 2.90 18.50
N LEU A 51 0.33 1.96 17.85
CA LEU A 51 1.24 1.02 18.53
C LEU A 51 2.42 1.75 19.18
N PHE A 52 2.94 2.80 18.52
CA PHE A 52 4.09 3.55 19.03
C PHE A 52 3.71 4.62 20.05
N LYS A 53 2.60 5.36 19.87
CA LYS A 53 2.10 6.28 20.91
C LYS A 53 1.74 5.54 22.19
N THR A 54 1.09 4.38 22.08
CA THR A 54 0.77 3.54 23.24
C THR A 54 2.05 3.12 23.98
N ARG A 55 3.13 2.80 23.26
CA ARG A 55 4.42 2.44 23.86
C ARG A 55 5.12 3.61 24.57
N GLN A 56 5.05 4.82 24.01
CA GLN A 56 5.57 6.02 24.68
C GLN A 56 4.81 6.35 25.96
N ILE A 57 3.49 6.17 25.96
CA ILE A 57 2.61 6.46 27.11
C ILE A 57 2.76 5.41 28.22
N VAL A 58 2.88 4.13 27.87
CA VAL A 58 2.82 3.04 28.86
C VAL A 58 4.17 2.76 29.54
N GLN A 59 5.31 3.25 29.00
CA GLN A 59 6.70 3.04 29.48
C GLN A 59 7.14 1.57 29.72
N GLU A 60 6.22 0.62 29.80
CA GLU A 60 6.46 -0.82 29.94
C GLU A 60 6.07 -1.58 28.67
N SER A 61 7.05 -2.28 28.11
CA SER A 61 6.79 -3.20 26.99
C SER A 61 6.25 -4.53 27.51
N THR A 62 4.93 -4.66 27.65
CA THR A 62 4.30 -5.95 27.93
C THR A 62 4.57 -6.95 26.79
N VAL A 63 4.58 -8.25 27.08
CA VAL A 63 4.77 -9.32 26.08
C VAL A 63 3.75 -9.20 24.94
N LYS A 64 2.51 -8.81 25.28
CA LYS A 64 1.41 -8.57 24.31
C LYS A 64 1.68 -7.37 23.39
N SER A 65 2.24 -6.27 23.92
CA SER A 65 2.63 -5.12 23.10
C SER A 65 3.77 -5.48 22.14
N ARG A 66 4.76 -6.26 22.59
CA ARG A 66 5.87 -6.74 21.75
C ARG A 66 5.39 -7.69 20.65
N SER A 67 4.49 -8.63 20.95
CA SER A 67 3.94 -9.55 19.94
C SER A 67 3.10 -8.80 18.89
N LEU A 68 2.27 -7.84 19.29
CA LEU A 68 1.52 -7.00 18.34
C LEU A 68 2.44 -6.19 17.43
N LEU A 69 3.55 -5.66 17.94
CA LEU A 69 4.54 -4.95 17.13
C LEU A 69 5.24 -5.89 16.13
N LEU A 70 5.60 -7.11 16.55
CA LEU A 70 6.20 -8.11 15.66
C LEU A 70 5.23 -8.56 14.57
N ILE A 71 3.96 -8.78 14.91
CA ILE A 71 2.90 -9.08 13.93
C ILE A 71 2.76 -7.92 12.96
N PHE A 72 2.76 -6.67 13.44
CA PHE A 72 2.70 -5.49 12.58
C PHE A 72 3.90 -5.42 11.62
N ILE A 73 5.12 -5.58 12.12
CA ILE A 73 6.33 -5.59 11.29
C ILE A 73 6.24 -6.68 10.23
N ASP A 74 5.97 -7.93 10.63
CA ASP A 74 5.91 -9.05 9.70
C ASP A 74 4.73 -8.90 8.70
N SER A 75 3.65 -8.19 9.07
CA SER A 75 2.53 -7.87 8.16
C SER A 75 2.91 -6.82 7.10
N VAL A 76 3.71 -5.80 7.45
CA VAL A 76 4.24 -4.81 6.51
C VAL A 76 5.21 -5.48 5.55
N ASP A 77 6.07 -6.33 6.08
CA ASP A 77 7.01 -7.15 5.32
C ASP A 77 6.28 -8.11 4.34
N LEU A 78 5.16 -8.69 4.78
CA LEU A 78 4.30 -9.53 3.95
C LEU A 78 3.62 -8.73 2.85
N TYR A 79 3.09 -7.55 3.15
CA TYR A 79 2.55 -6.60 2.18
C TYR A 79 3.56 -6.31 1.07
N GLU A 80 4.79 -5.92 1.43
CA GLU A 80 5.86 -5.69 0.47
C GLU A 80 6.05 -6.93 -0.42
N ARG A 81 6.14 -8.13 0.17
CA ARG A 81 6.37 -9.34 -0.62
C ARG A 81 5.26 -9.65 -1.62
N ILE A 82 3.99 -9.41 -1.25
CA ILE A 82 2.84 -9.59 -2.15
C ILE A 82 2.95 -8.64 -3.35
N LEU A 83 3.35 -7.38 -3.11
CA LEU A 83 3.55 -6.40 -4.18
C LEU A 83 4.71 -6.77 -5.09
N LEU A 84 5.85 -7.16 -4.50
CA LEU A 84 7.09 -7.50 -5.22
C LEU A 84 6.98 -8.77 -6.09
N SER A 85 5.94 -9.59 -5.89
CA SER A 85 5.67 -10.81 -6.66
C SER A 85 5.15 -10.54 -8.10
N GLN A 86 5.34 -9.34 -8.65
CA GLN A 86 4.82 -8.99 -9.97
C GLN A 86 5.66 -9.60 -11.08
N GLN A 87 4.99 -10.32 -11.96
CA GLN A 87 5.59 -11.00 -13.12
C GLN A 87 4.93 -10.50 -14.40
N ASP A 88 5.57 -10.75 -15.55
CA ASP A 88 4.90 -10.61 -16.83
C ASP A 88 3.88 -11.74 -16.99
N TYR A 89 2.66 -11.50 -16.53
CA TYR A 89 1.58 -12.47 -16.58
C TYR A 89 1.14 -12.79 -18.00
N VAL A 90 1.32 -11.86 -18.95
CA VAL A 90 0.98 -12.10 -20.36
C VAL A 90 1.93 -13.16 -20.93
N GLN A 91 3.24 -12.99 -20.73
CA GLN A 91 4.22 -14.01 -21.12
C GLN A 91 3.97 -15.34 -20.38
N LEU A 92 3.66 -15.28 -19.09
CA LEU A 92 3.39 -16.46 -18.28
C LEU A 92 2.19 -17.28 -18.81
N HIS A 93 1.11 -16.61 -19.18
CA HIS A 93 -0.08 -17.23 -19.78
C HIS A 93 0.24 -17.80 -21.16
N ASN A 94 0.95 -17.06 -22.01
CA ASN A 94 1.38 -17.54 -23.33
C ASN A 94 2.21 -18.83 -23.25
N ALA A 95 3.06 -18.97 -22.22
CA ALA A 95 3.95 -20.12 -22.06
C ALA A 95 3.32 -21.32 -21.34
N PHE A 96 2.37 -21.10 -20.42
CA PHE A 96 1.90 -22.13 -19.48
C PHE A 96 0.38 -22.36 -19.46
N ASP A 97 -0.40 -21.65 -20.26
CA ASP A 97 -1.82 -21.97 -20.41
C ASP A 97 -2.00 -23.40 -20.94
N GLY A 98 -3.03 -24.08 -20.42
CA GLY A 98 -3.29 -25.50 -20.68
C GLY A 98 -2.42 -26.49 -19.88
N LYS A 99 -1.33 -26.06 -19.23
CA LYS A 99 -0.41 -26.95 -18.46
C LYS A 99 -0.79 -27.12 -16.99
N HIS A 100 -1.94 -26.60 -16.56
CA HIS A 100 -2.50 -26.62 -15.20
C HIS A 100 -1.65 -26.00 -14.07
N ILE A 101 -0.36 -25.72 -14.27
CA ILE A 101 0.54 -25.22 -13.21
C ILE A 101 0.11 -23.86 -12.66
N LEU A 102 -0.38 -22.95 -13.51
CA LEU A 102 -0.87 -21.64 -13.06
C LEU A 102 -2.05 -21.80 -12.09
N GLN A 103 -2.96 -22.72 -12.38
CA GLN A 103 -4.11 -23.00 -11.52
C GLN A 103 -3.70 -23.63 -10.18
N VAL A 104 -2.61 -24.41 -10.16
CA VAL A 104 -2.03 -24.94 -8.91
C VAL A 104 -1.50 -23.80 -8.05
N PHE A 105 -0.74 -22.87 -8.64
CA PHE A 105 -0.20 -21.71 -7.93
C PHE A 105 -1.31 -20.76 -7.46
N GLY A 106 -2.30 -20.47 -8.31
CA GLY A 106 -3.47 -19.65 -7.95
C GLY A 106 -4.27 -20.25 -6.80
N ARG A 107 -4.54 -21.57 -6.82
CA ARG A 107 -5.19 -22.26 -5.69
C ARG A 107 -4.37 -22.17 -4.41
N TYR A 108 -3.04 -22.27 -4.49
CA TYR A 108 -2.18 -22.14 -3.32
C TYR A 108 -2.17 -20.73 -2.74
N LEU A 109 -2.16 -19.70 -3.58
CA LEU A 109 -2.34 -18.31 -3.13
C LEU A 109 -3.67 -18.11 -2.40
N ASN A 110 -4.76 -18.73 -2.87
CA ASN A 110 -6.05 -18.71 -2.16
C ASN A 110 -6.00 -19.45 -0.81
N ILE A 111 -5.22 -20.53 -0.70
CA ILE A 111 -4.98 -21.20 0.58
C ILE A 111 -4.24 -20.26 1.54
N LEU A 112 -3.19 -19.58 1.06
CA LEU A 112 -2.43 -18.61 1.86
C LEU A 112 -3.29 -17.41 2.28
N ALA A 113 -4.13 -16.88 1.38
CA ALA A 113 -5.06 -15.80 1.67
C ALA A 113 -6.06 -16.20 2.76
N TYR A 114 -6.64 -17.39 2.66
CA TYR A 114 -7.55 -17.92 3.68
C TYR A 114 -6.86 -18.04 5.05
N GLU A 115 -5.65 -18.61 5.11
CA GLU A 115 -4.90 -18.71 6.37
C GLU A 115 -4.64 -17.33 6.99
N LEU A 116 -4.24 -16.35 6.17
CA LEU A 116 -4.00 -14.98 6.62
C LEU A 116 -5.27 -14.28 7.13
N GLU A 117 -6.40 -14.48 6.47
CA GLU A 117 -7.71 -13.98 6.89
C GLU A 117 -8.12 -14.56 8.25
N GLN A 118 -8.00 -15.88 8.41
CA GLN A 118 -8.34 -16.55 9.67
C GLN A 118 -7.45 -16.11 10.84
N ASN A 119 -6.16 -15.83 10.58
CA ASN A 119 -5.30 -15.20 11.59
C ASN A 119 -5.79 -13.80 11.95
N GLY A 120 -6.17 -12.99 10.96
CA GLY A 120 -6.71 -11.66 11.19
C GLY A 120 -7.98 -11.67 12.06
N LEU A 121 -8.89 -12.60 11.79
CA LEU A 121 -10.12 -12.81 12.58
C LEU A 121 -9.81 -13.27 14.02
N ALA A 122 -8.89 -14.23 14.18
CA ALA A 122 -8.48 -14.70 15.50
C ALA A 122 -7.84 -13.57 16.31
N LEU A 123 -6.99 -12.76 15.68
CA LEU A 123 -6.33 -11.62 16.30
C LEU A 123 -7.33 -10.54 16.74
N GLN A 124 -8.36 -10.25 15.93
CA GLN A 124 -9.46 -9.36 16.33
C GLN A 124 -10.20 -9.86 17.57
N GLN A 125 -10.44 -11.18 17.64
CA GLN A 125 -11.12 -11.81 18.77
C GLN A 125 -10.21 -11.98 20.01
N GLY A 126 -8.92 -11.64 19.90
CA GLY A 126 -7.93 -11.92 20.95
C GLY A 126 -7.73 -13.42 21.21
N ARG A 127 -8.07 -14.27 20.22
CA ARG A 127 -7.99 -15.74 20.29
C ARG A 127 -6.79 -16.26 19.54
N GLN A 128 -6.40 -17.48 19.87
CA GLN A 128 -5.33 -18.18 19.18
C GLN A 128 -5.83 -18.76 17.86
N TYR A 129 -5.02 -18.62 16.81
CA TYR A 129 -5.26 -19.31 15.55
C TYR A 129 -4.45 -20.59 15.46
N HIS A 130 -5.14 -21.70 15.18
CA HIS A 130 -4.52 -22.96 14.83
C HIS A 130 -4.80 -23.24 13.36
N SER A 131 -3.75 -23.18 12.53
CA SER A 131 -3.83 -23.56 11.13
C SER A 131 -4.37 -24.98 11.03
N LYS A 132 -5.57 -25.13 10.47
CA LYS A 132 -6.17 -26.45 10.19
C LYS A 132 -5.52 -27.10 8.97
N ARG A 133 -4.73 -26.35 8.20
CA ARG A 133 -4.08 -26.80 6.98
C ARG A 133 -2.58 -27.02 7.21
N GLU A 134 -2.05 -28.09 6.64
CA GLU A 134 -0.61 -28.28 6.57
C GLU A 134 -0.04 -27.48 5.39
N LEU A 135 0.33 -26.22 5.66
CA LEU A 135 0.91 -25.32 4.66
C LEU A 135 2.15 -25.91 3.95
N ASN A 136 2.95 -26.72 4.66
CA ASN A 136 4.09 -27.44 4.09
C ASN A 136 3.66 -28.45 3.03
N LYS A 137 2.69 -29.32 3.33
CA LYS A 137 2.17 -30.28 2.36
C LYS A 137 1.54 -29.58 1.15
N ALA A 138 0.83 -28.47 1.37
CA ALA A 138 0.23 -27.71 0.30
C ALA A 138 1.29 -27.01 -0.59
N PHE A 139 2.38 -26.48 -0.01
CA PHE A 139 3.50 -25.94 -0.79
C PHE A 139 4.23 -27.03 -1.58
N GLU A 140 4.47 -28.19 -0.97
CA GLU A 140 5.13 -29.32 -1.63
C GLU A 140 4.37 -29.81 -2.87
N LYS A 141 3.04 -29.68 -2.91
CA LYS A 141 2.25 -29.91 -4.16
C LYS A 141 2.61 -28.93 -5.28
N CYS A 142 2.83 -27.66 -4.96
CA CYS A 142 3.26 -26.66 -5.95
C CYS A 142 4.68 -26.96 -6.44
N ARG A 143 5.56 -27.30 -5.49
CA ARG A 143 6.95 -27.65 -5.77
C ARG A 143 7.06 -28.89 -6.66
N SER A 144 6.35 -29.96 -6.32
CA SER A 144 6.36 -31.20 -7.10
C SER A 144 5.76 -31.00 -8.50
N ALA A 145 4.64 -30.28 -8.61
CA ALA A 145 4.05 -29.94 -9.91
C ALA A 145 5.02 -29.16 -10.81
N PHE A 146 5.78 -28.21 -10.25
CA PHE A 146 6.81 -27.49 -10.98
C PHE A 146 7.93 -28.42 -11.48
N TYR A 147 8.50 -29.27 -10.61
CA TYR A 147 9.61 -30.14 -11.00
C TYR A 147 9.18 -31.21 -12.01
N GLN A 148 7.98 -31.78 -11.88
CA GLN A 148 7.43 -32.73 -12.86
C GLN A 148 7.20 -32.08 -14.23
N LEU A 149 6.65 -30.86 -14.26
CA LEU A 149 6.45 -30.14 -15.52
C LEU A 149 7.79 -29.79 -16.18
N ARG A 150 8.76 -29.36 -15.36
CA ARG A 150 10.11 -29.02 -15.81
C ARG A 150 10.83 -30.22 -16.41
N GLU A 151 10.78 -31.39 -15.79
CA GLU A 151 11.44 -32.59 -16.32
C GLU A 151 10.85 -33.04 -17.66
N ARG A 152 9.53 -32.84 -17.86
CA ARG A 152 8.84 -33.30 -19.08
C ARG A 152 8.94 -32.35 -20.25
N GLN A 153 9.04 -31.05 -20.01
CA GLN A 153 8.84 -30.04 -21.07
C GLN A 153 9.97 -29.01 -21.15
N MET A 154 10.92 -28.94 -20.21
CA MET A 154 11.99 -27.95 -20.27
C MET A 154 13.03 -28.34 -21.33
N ASP A 155 13.24 -27.44 -22.29
CA ASP A 155 14.27 -27.56 -23.32
C ASP A 155 15.12 -26.27 -23.39
N SER A 156 16.02 -26.20 -24.38
CA SER A 156 16.88 -25.02 -24.56
C SER A 156 16.15 -23.76 -25.02
N THR A 157 14.94 -23.88 -25.56
CA THR A 157 14.15 -22.79 -26.15
C THR A 157 13.19 -22.15 -25.15
N ASN A 158 12.61 -22.94 -24.23
CA ASN A 158 11.64 -22.46 -23.23
C ASN A 158 12.24 -22.29 -21.81
N MET A 159 13.57 -22.31 -21.71
CA MET A 159 14.28 -22.19 -20.45
C MET A 159 13.91 -20.92 -19.66
N GLU A 160 13.61 -19.81 -20.33
CA GLU A 160 13.28 -18.52 -19.71
C GLU A 160 11.92 -18.54 -19.02
N ASP A 161 10.92 -19.15 -19.65
CA ASP A 161 9.58 -19.30 -19.09
C ASP A 161 9.63 -20.14 -17.80
N PHE A 162 10.41 -21.23 -17.78
CA PHE A 162 10.59 -22.05 -16.59
C PHE A 162 11.34 -21.34 -15.46
N ILE A 163 12.15 -20.32 -15.76
CA ILE A 163 12.80 -19.47 -14.74
C ILE A 163 11.75 -18.56 -14.09
N MET A 164 10.87 -17.93 -14.87
CA MET A 164 9.78 -17.12 -14.34
C MET A 164 8.88 -17.95 -13.40
N LEU A 165 8.53 -19.16 -13.83
CA LEU A 165 7.74 -20.09 -13.04
C LEU A 165 8.44 -20.50 -11.73
N ARG A 166 9.76 -20.64 -11.75
CA ARG A 166 10.58 -20.91 -10.56
C ARG A 166 10.63 -19.71 -9.61
N GLN A 167 10.72 -18.49 -10.12
CA GLN A 167 10.66 -17.28 -9.30
C GLN A 167 9.33 -17.17 -8.58
N ILE A 168 8.22 -17.49 -9.26
CA ILE A 168 6.90 -17.56 -8.63
C ILE A 168 6.91 -18.60 -7.52
N LEU A 169 7.44 -19.81 -7.76
CA LEU A 169 7.55 -20.84 -6.73
C LEU A 169 8.33 -20.37 -5.49
N TYR A 170 9.46 -19.68 -5.67
CA TYR A 170 10.22 -19.10 -4.55
C TYR A 170 9.48 -17.94 -3.86
N SER A 171 8.72 -17.15 -4.61
CA SER A 171 7.82 -16.15 -4.02
C SER A 171 6.75 -16.81 -3.16
N LEU A 172 6.15 -17.92 -3.63
CA LEU A 172 5.17 -18.69 -2.86
C LEU A 172 5.81 -19.22 -1.57
N GLN A 173 7.03 -19.75 -1.63
CA GLN A 173 7.74 -20.23 -0.45
C GLN A 173 7.95 -19.12 0.60
N ASP A 174 8.42 -17.95 0.17
CA ASP A 174 8.64 -16.83 1.10
C ASP A 174 7.32 -16.34 1.74
N LEU A 175 6.23 -16.28 0.96
CA LEU A 175 4.90 -15.96 1.49
C LEU A 175 4.44 -17.01 2.51
N THR A 176 4.64 -18.29 2.22
CA THR A 176 4.33 -19.40 3.13
C THR A 176 5.07 -19.26 4.45
N ASP A 177 6.37 -18.99 4.41
CA ASP A 177 7.19 -18.90 5.62
C ASP A 177 6.86 -17.64 6.43
N ARG A 178 6.47 -16.53 5.78
CA ARG A 178 5.96 -15.33 6.45
C ARG A 178 4.62 -15.58 7.15
N ILE A 179 3.67 -16.20 6.47
CA ILE A 179 2.36 -16.51 7.05
C ILE A 179 2.50 -17.48 8.22
N LYS A 180 3.36 -18.50 8.12
CA LYS A 180 3.68 -19.36 9.28
C LYS A 180 4.23 -18.58 10.47
N ARG A 181 5.13 -17.61 10.26
CA ARG A 181 5.64 -16.76 11.36
C ARG A 181 4.52 -15.96 12.00
N LEU A 182 3.61 -15.41 11.22
CA LEU A 182 2.41 -14.73 11.75
C LEU A 182 1.54 -15.68 12.57
N ASN A 183 1.36 -16.93 12.14
CA ASN A 183 0.64 -17.95 12.92
C ASN A 183 1.31 -18.21 14.28
N LEU A 184 2.65 -18.21 14.34
CA LEU A 184 3.40 -18.44 15.57
C LEU A 184 3.21 -17.31 16.60
N PHE A 185 3.11 -16.06 16.17
CA PHE A 185 2.88 -14.93 17.10
C PHE A 185 1.48 -14.89 17.71
N THR A 186 0.54 -15.64 17.13
CA THR A 186 -0.81 -15.84 17.65
C THR A 186 -0.87 -17.01 18.66
N LYS A 187 0.22 -17.78 18.84
CA LYS A 187 0.32 -18.87 19.83
C LYS A 187 0.90 -18.38 21.17
N ASN A 188 0.46 -18.98 22.28
CA ASN A 188 1.00 -18.69 23.62
C ASN A 188 2.44 -19.22 23.79
N LYS A 189 3.18 -18.58 24.71
CA LYS A 189 4.60 -18.77 25.04
C LYS A 189 5.06 -20.23 25.24
N LYS A 190 4.18 -21.18 25.61
CA LYS A 190 4.56 -22.59 25.88
C LYS A 190 5.01 -23.36 24.63
N ASP A 191 4.38 -23.10 23.47
CA ASP A 191 4.77 -23.75 22.20
C ASP A 191 6.08 -23.17 21.61
N ILE A 192 6.40 -21.92 21.96
CA ILE A 192 7.61 -21.23 21.48
C ILE A 192 8.87 -21.80 22.15
N SER A 193 8.72 -22.36 23.37
CA SER A 193 9.79 -23.01 24.13
C SER A 193 9.94 -24.51 23.78
N GLU A 194 8.88 -25.20 23.37
CA GLU A 194 8.89 -26.66 23.17
C GLU A 194 9.32 -27.10 21.76
N GLN A 195 9.27 -26.22 20.74
CA GLN A 195 9.85 -26.50 19.41
C GLN A 195 11.31 -26.03 19.30
N GLY A 196 12.18 -26.52 20.18
CA GLY A 196 13.61 -26.80 19.95
C GLY A 196 14.51 -25.84 19.14
N GLN A 197 14.21 -24.54 19.02
CA GLN A 197 15.07 -23.58 18.28
C GLN A 197 15.18 -22.18 18.90
N LEU A 198 14.80 -21.98 20.15
CA LEU A 198 14.92 -20.67 20.81
C LEU A 198 15.49 -20.81 22.22
N GLU A 199 16.82 -20.78 22.31
CA GLU A 199 17.54 -20.64 23.58
C GLU A 199 17.16 -19.30 24.26
N GLU A 200 16.78 -19.38 25.54
CA GLU A 200 16.20 -18.29 26.33
C GLU A 200 17.14 -17.11 26.62
N GLY A 201 18.43 -17.18 26.25
CA GLY A 201 19.40 -16.10 26.49
C GLY A 201 19.64 -15.14 25.32
N THR A 202 19.51 -15.59 24.07
CA THR A 202 19.90 -14.79 22.87
C THR A 202 18.72 -14.07 22.19
N THR A 203 17.49 -14.40 22.61
CA THR A 203 16.26 -14.02 21.91
C THR A 203 15.75 -12.62 22.29
N ASP A 204 15.88 -12.19 23.54
CA ASP A 204 15.49 -10.83 23.94
C ASP A 204 16.41 -9.79 23.27
N ALA A 205 17.69 -10.13 23.02
CA ALA A 205 18.61 -9.30 22.26
C ALA A 205 18.26 -9.25 20.75
N LYS A 206 17.91 -10.37 20.11
CA LYS A 206 17.48 -10.39 18.69
C LYS A 206 16.13 -9.68 18.48
N ILE A 207 15.18 -9.84 19.39
CA ILE A 207 13.89 -9.15 19.35
C ILE A 207 14.07 -7.66 19.66
N LYS A 208 14.85 -7.29 20.70
CA LYS A 208 15.20 -5.89 20.98
C LYS A 208 15.98 -5.27 19.82
N ARG A 209 16.85 -6.02 19.14
CA ARG A 209 17.56 -5.57 17.93
C ARG A 209 16.60 -5.36 16.78
N ARG A 210 15.70 -6.30 16.47
CA ARG A 210 14.62 -6.08 15.48
C ARG A 210 13.79 -4.85 15.82
N ILE A 211 13.39 -4.67 17.07
CA ILE A 211 12.59 -3.51 17.49
C ILE A 211 13.40 -2.20 17.39
N ARG A 212 14.69 -2.22 17.73
CA ARG A 212 15.62 -1.08 17.63
C ARG A 212 15.97 -0.73 16.19
N ASP A 213 16.12 -1.73 15.33
CA ASP A 213 16.25 -1.56 13.88
C ASP A 213 15.02 -0.84 13.32
N PHE A 214 13.87 -0.83 14.01
CA PHE A 214 12.68 -0.06 13.64
C PHE A 214 12.55 1.32 14.33
N ASP A 215 13.43 1.70 15.27
CA ASP A 215 13.40 3.05 15.88
C ASP A 215 13.66 4.19 14.86
N PRO A 216 14.56 4.04 13.87
CA PRO A 216 14.71 5.00 12.76
C PRO A 216 13.46 5.11 11.87
N PHE A 217 12.47 4.23 12.07
CA PHE A 217 11.25 4.13 11.29
C PHE A 217 10.06 4.86 11.95
N ILE A 218 10.32 5.52 13.07
CA ILE A 218 9.38 6.38 13.79
C ILE A 218 9.47 7.79 13.19
N PRO A 219 8.38 8.35 12.64
CA PRO A 219 8.32 9.78 12.36
C PRO A 219 8.48 10.53 13.68
N LYS A 220 9.67 11.09 13.93
CA LYS A 220 9.85 12.00 15.05
C LYS A 220 9.10 13.28 14.66
N GLN A 221 7.91 13.49 15.22
CA GLN A 221 7.23 14.79 15.13
C GLN A 221 8.03 15.79 15.99
N GLN A 222 9.11 16.31 15.41
CA GLN A 222 9.84 17.41 16.00
C GLN A 222 9.05 18.67 15.66
N TYR A 223 8.44 19.28 16.68
CA TYR A 223 7.85 20.61 16.54
C TYR A 223 8.99 21.60 16.34
N ASP A 224 9.32 21.85 15.08
CA ASP A 224 10.30 22.86 14.71
C ASP A 224 9.57 24.15 14.32
N TYR A 225 9.87 25.23 15.04
CA TYR A 225 9.34 26.55 14.77
C TYR A 225 9.68 27.02 13.35
N ARG A 226 10.83 26.59 12.80
CA ARG A 226 11.20 26.90 11.41
C ARG A 226 10.21 26.31 10.41
N VAL A 227 9.81 25.05 10.62
CA VAL A 227 8.81 24.39 9.78
C VAL A 227 7.47 25.12 9.84
N PHE A 228 7.08 25.66 11.00
CA PHE A 228 5.86 26.47 11.10
C PHE A 228 5.96 27.74 10.24
N VAL A 229 7.06 28.48 10.34
CA VAL A 229 7.27 29.72 9.56
C VAL A 229 7.38 29.43 8.06
N GLU A 230 8.07 28.36 7.66
CA GLU A 230 8.17 27.91 6.26
C GLU A 230 6.80 27.53 5.67
N ASN A 231 5.87 27.09 6.52
CA ASN A 231 4.51 26.78 6.11
C ASN A 231 3.61 28.02 5.97
N ILE A 232 4.00 29.21 6.45
CA ILE A 232 3.27 30.47 6.21
C ILE A 232 3.58 30.97 4.80
N SER A 233 3.07 30.27 3.80
CA SER A 233 3.29 30.58 2.39
C SER A 233 2.13 30.10 1.56
N PHE A 234 1.77 30.85 0.52
CA PHE A 234 0.82 30.40 -0.51
C PHE A 234 1.33 29.21 -1.32
N LYS A 235 2.56 28.72 -1.11
CA LYS A 235 3.01 27.43 -1.64
C LYS A 235 2.65 26.26 -0.72
N SER A 236 2.44 26.50 0.57
CA SER A 236 2.07 25.45 1.53
C SER A 236 0.59 25.07 1.37
N GLY A 237 0.35 23.78 1.20
CA GLY A 237 -1.01 23.26 1.13
C GLY A 237 -1.80 23.48 2.42
N GLN A 238 -1.11 23.45 3.58
CA GLN A 238 -1.72 23.64 4.89
C GLN A 238 -2.17 25.09 5.09
N PHE A 239 -1.37 26.07 4.65
CA PHE A 239 -1.72 27.48 4.75
C PHE A 239 -2.87 27.86 3.82
N ARG A 240 -2.86 27.36 2.58
CA ARG A 240 -4.01 27.51 1.67
C ARG A 240 -5.30 26.96 2.30
N HIS A 241 -5.21 25.80 2.96
CA HIS A 241 -6.36 25.22 3.67
C HIS A 241 -6.81 26.08 4.87
N ALA A 242 -5.88 26.60 5.67
CA ALA A 242 -6.20 27.49 6.78
C ALA A 242 -6.94 28.76 6.32
N ILE A 243 -6.47 29.40 5.24
CA ILE A 243 -7.17 30.54 4.60
C ILE A 243 -8.56 30.12 4.13
N ARG A 244 -8.68 28.96 3.48
CA ARG A 244 -9.96 28.44 2.99
C ARG A 244 -10.97 28.26 4.12
N VAL A 245 -10.54 27.69 5.25
CA VAL A 245 -11.36 27.54 6.47
C VAL A 245 -11.77 28.91 7.00
N ALA A 246 -10.84 29.85 7.11
CA ALA A 246 -11.13 31.20 7.58
C ALA A 246 -12.19 31.89 6.71
N VAL A 247 -11.99 31.90 5.38
CA VAL A 247 -12.93 32.49 4.42
C VAL A 247 -14.30 31.82 4.47
N ALA A 248 -14.34 30.48 4.50
CA ALA A 248 -15.60 29.74 4.59
C ALA A 248 -16.37 30.07 5.88
N LEU A 249 -15.68 30.14 7.02
CA LEU A 249 -16.27 30.52 8.31
C LEU A 249 -16.78 31.95 8.30
N THR A 250 -16.02 32.89 7.74
CA THR A 250 -16.47 34.29 7.61
C THR A 250 -17.74 34.39 6.75
N ILE A 251 -17.78 33.71 5.60
CA ILE A 251 -18.97 33.65 4.73
C ILE A 251 -20.15 33.01 5.48
N GLY A 252 -19.92 31.89 6.17
CA GLY A 252 -20.94 31.21 6.96
C GLY A 252 -21.50 32.10 8.08
N LEU A 253 -20.64 32.88 8.74
CA LEU A 253 -21.04 33.82 9.77
C LEU A 253 -21.86 35.00 9.21
N ILE A 254 -21.45 35.56 8.07
CA ILE A 254 -22.18 36.63 7.37
C ILE A 254 -23.57 36.13 6.95
N ILE A 255 -23.65 34.97 6.30
CA ILE A 255 -24.91 34.37 5.86
C ILE A 255 -25.82 34.11 7.07
N SER A 256 -25.27 33.56 8.16
CA SER A 256 -26.06 33.28 9.37
C SER A 256 -26.64 34.55 10.00
N ARG A 257 -25.90 35.67 9.93
CA ARG A 257 -26.36 36.98 10.41
C ARG A 257 -27.41 37.62 9.49
N ILE A 258 -27.24 37.55 8.18
CA ILE A 258 -28.17 38.14 7.20
C ILE A 258 -29.51 37.42 7.20
N PHE A 259 -29.50 36.08 7.15
CA PHE A 259 -30.72 35.27 7.09
C PHE A 259 -31.36 35.05 8.47
N ASN A 260 -30.79 35.63 9.53
CA ASN A 260 -31.21 35.49 10.91
C ASN A 260 -31.62 34.05 11.23
N LEU A 261 -30.69 33.09 10.99
CA LEU A 261 -30.91 31.63 11.03
C LEU A 261 -31.25 31.08 12.45
N GLY A 262 -31.81 31.91 13.32
CA GLY A 262 -32.24 31.59 14.67
C GLY A 262 -31.08 31.41 15.66
N HIS A 263 -31.44 30.96 16.87
CA HIS A 263 -30.53 30.67 17.99
C HIS A 263 -29.49 29.57 17.68
N HIS A 264 -29.66 28.82 16.58
CA HIS A 264 -28.83 27.67 16.20
C HIS A 264 -27.84 27.94 15.05
N SER A 265 -27.60 29.22 14.73
CA SER A 265 -26.65 29.68 13.70
C SER A 265 -25.25 29.04 13.79
N TYR A 266 -24.80 28.63 14.98
CA TYR A 266 -23.51 27.97 15.18
C TYR A 266 -23.40 26.58 14.50
N TRP A 267 -24.52 25.94 14.14
CA TRP A 267 -24.52 24.67 13.42
C TRP A 267 -23.95 24.78 12.00
N VAL A 268 -24.13 25.92 11.35
CA VAL A 268 -23.54 26.19 10.03
C VAL A 268 -22.01 26.17 10.15
N LEU A 269 -21.47 26.91 11.12
CA LEU A 269 -20.02 27.00 11.36
C LEU A 269 -19.42 25.64 11.73
N MET A 270 -20.09 24.90 12.63
CA MET A 270 -19.67 23.53 12.98
C MET A 270 -19.65 22.61 11.76
N THR A 271 -20.67 22.71 10.90
CA THR A 271 -20.75 21.90 9.67
C THR A 271 -19.60 22.24 8.73
N ILE A 272 -19.27 23.52 8.54
CA ILE A 272 -18.14 23.97 7.73
C ILE A 272 -16.82 23.34 8.24
N ILE A 273 -16.52 23.44 9.54
CA ILE A 273 -15.28 22.91 10.13
C ILE A 273 -15.18 21.38 9.95
N ILE A 274 -16.29 20.67 10.13
CA ILE A 274 -16.29 19.21 10.09
C ILE A 274 -16.05 18.70 8.67
N ILE A 275 -16.63 19.37 7.66
CA ILE A 275 -16.61 18.89 6.29
C ILE A 275 -15.42 19.42 5.50
N LEU A 276 -14.94 20.63 5.78
CA LEU A 276 -13.75 21.12 5.11
C LEU A 276 -12.58 20.21 5.44
N LYS A 277 -11.99 19.63 4.39
CA LYS A 277 -10.77 18.84 4.47
C LYS A 277 -9.70 19.44 3.56
N PRO A 278 -8.41 19.18 3.83
CA PRO A 278 -7.32 19.68 2.98
C PRO A 278 -7.43 19.20 1.53
N SER A 279 -7.77 17.92 1.33
CA SER A 279 -8.03 17.34 0.00
C SER A 279 -9.50 17.43 -0.38
N TYR A 280 -9.76 17.79 -1.65
CA TYR A 280 -11.10 17.96 -2.21
C TYR A 280 -11.93 16.68 -2.13
N SER A 281 -11.33 15.53 -2.43
CA SER A 281 -11.97 14.21 -2.41
C SER A 281 -12.58 13.88 -1.04
N LEU A 282 -11.80 14.09 0.02
CA LEU A 282 -12.21 13.87 1.40
C LEU A 282 -13.35 14.83 1.81
N GLY A 283 -13.28 16.10 1.40
CA GLY A 283 -14.33 17.08 1.67
C GLY A 283 -15.63 16.72 0.96
N ARG A 284 -15.55 16.28 -0.30
CA ARG A 284 -16.72 15.83 -1.07
C ARG A 284 -17.41 14.63 -0.43
N GLN A 285 -16.66 13.61 -0.02
CA GLN A 285 -17.22 12.42 0.63
C GLN A 285 -17.94 12.81 1.93
N LYS A 286 -17.28 13.62 2.78
CA LYS A 286 -17.88 14.13 4.03
C LYS A 286 -19.13 14.97 3.80
N ASN A 287 -19.18 15.77 2.72
CA ASN A 287 -20.36 16.54 2.32
C ASN A 287 -21.54 15.63 2.01
N ILE A 288 -21.33 14.59 1.20
CA ILE A 288 -22.37 13.61 0.84
C ILE A 288 -22.84 12.88 2.10
N ASP A 289 -21.89 12.38 2.89
CA ASP A 289 -22.19 11.63 4.11
C ASP A 289 -22.99 12.47 5.11
N ARG A 290 -22.65 13.75 5.26
CA ARG A 290 -23.34 14.67 6.18
C ARG A 290 -24.76 14.95 5.74
N ILE A 291 -24.98 15.29 4.47
CA ILE A 291 -26.32 15.58 3.94
C ILE A 291 -27.19 14.33 4.05
N GLY A 292 -26.71 13.21 3.49
CA GLY A 292 -27.46 11.95 3.50
C GLY A 292 -27.74 11.44 4.91
N GLY A 293 -26.75 11.51 5.81
CA GLY A 293 -26.92 11.07 7.20
C GLY A 293 -27.86 11.97 8.01
N THR A 294 -27.86 13.29 7.77
CA THR A 294 -28.78 14.21 8.45
C THR A 294 -30.22 14.00 7.99
N ILE A 295 -30.45 13.78 6.69
CA ILE A 295 -31.78 13.50 6.14
C ILE A 295 -32.31 12.17 6.69
N ILE A 296 -31.52 11.10 6.60
CA ILE A 296 -31.95 9.76 7.06
C ILE A 296 -32.15 9.75 8.58
N GLY A 297 -31.21 10.33 9.36
CA GLY A 297 -31.36 10.44 10.80
C GLY A 297 -32.60 11.25 11.20
N GLY A 298 -32.90 12.32 10.44
CA GLY A 298 -34.11 13.10 10.62
C GLY A 298 -35.39 12.31 10.38
N ILE A 299 -35.45 11.55 9.27
CA ILE A 299 -36.60 10.68 8.95
C ILE A 299 -36.80 9.61 10.03
N ILE A 300 -35.72 8.94 10.47
CA ILE A 300 -35.81 7.89 11.49
C ILE A 300 -36.29 8.48 12.83
N SER A 301 -35.78 9.64 13.24
CA SER A 301 -36.25 10.32 14.45
C SER A 301 -37.72 10.72 14.37
N PHE A 302 -38.14 11.27 13.23
CA PHE A 302 -39.54 11.62 13.01
C PHE A 302 -40.45 10.39 13.12
N LEU A 303 -40.10 9.28 12.47
CA LEU A 303 -40.86 8.03 12.56
C LEU A 303 -40.89 7.47 13.98
N THR A 304 -39.77 7.56 14.70
CA THR A 304 -39.66 7.10 16.09
C THR A 304 -40.64 7.85 16.97
N ILE A 305 -40.64 9.19 16.92
CA ILE A 305 -41.53 10.02 17.74
C ILE A 305 -43.00 9.85 17.30
N TYR A 306 -43.26 9.71 16.00
CA TYR A 306 -44.62 9.56 15.48
C TYR A 306 -45.29 8.24 15.90
N PHE A 307 -44.53 7.13 15.91
CA PHE A 307 -45.07 5.80 16.24
C PHE A 307 -44.93 5.41 17.71
N ILE A 308 -43.96 5.99 18.43
CA ILE A 308 -43.63 5.61 19.81
C ILE A 308 -43.95 6.78 20.73
N ASN A 309 -45.02 6.63 21.52
CA ASN A 309 -45.41 7.63 22.52
C ASN A 309 -44.83 7.34 23.92
N ASP A 310 -44.16 6.19 24.10
CA ASP A 310 -43.54 5.82 25.38
C ASP A 310 -42.18 6.52 25.54
N VAL A 311 -42.12 7.44 26.49
CA VAL A 311 -40.94 8.22 26.86
C VAL A 311 -39.74 7.33 27.20
N ASN A 312 -39.96 6.18 27.84
CA ASN A 312 -38.89 5.25 28.19
C ASN A 312 -38.31 4.59 26.94
N ALA A 313 -39.17 4.21 25.98
CA ALA A 313 -38.73 3.64 24.72
C ALA A 313 -37.94 4.66 23.88
N ILE A 314 -38.40 5.92 23.81
CA ILE A 314 -37.67 7.02 23.15
C ILE A 314 -36.30 7.22 23.81
N PHE A 315 -36.21 7.17 25.15
CA PHE A 315 -34.95 7.30 25.88
C PHE A 315 -33.96 6.19 25.52
N VAL A 316 -34.42 4.94 25.47
CA VAL A 316 -33.57 3.79 25.07
C VAL A 316 -33.06 3.94 23.64
N ILE A 317 -33.91 4.37 22.71
CA ILE A 317 -33.53 4.62 21.31
C ILE A 317 -32.51 5.77 21.22
N MET A 318 -32.69 6.83 22.01
CA MET A 318 -31.73 7.93 22.10
C MET A 318 -30.36 7.45 22.63
N CYS A 319 -30.33 6.63 23.69
CA CYS A 319 -29.11 6.01 24.20
C CYS A 319 -28.41 5.15 23.12
N PHE A 320 -29.18 4.40 22.34
CA PHE A 320 -28.64 3.63 21.22
C PHE A 320 -28.06 4.54 20.13
N ALA A 321 -28.71 5.66 19.80
CA ALA A 321 -28.22 6.65 18.84
C ALA A 321 -26.89 7.30 19.31
N ILE A 322 -26.76 7.56 20.62
CA ILE A 322 -25.50 8.04 21.23
C ILE A 322 -24.40 7.01 21.02
N LEU A 323 -24.64 5.75 21.42
CA LEU A 323 -23.68 4.65 21.26
C LEU A 323 -23.25 4.47 19.80
N LEU A 324 -24.23 4.51 18.89
CA LEU A 324 -24.00 4.42 17.45
C LEU A 324 -23.09 5.55 16.96
N SER A 325 -23.35 6.79 17.37
CA SER A 325 -22.53 7.93 16.99
C SER A 325 -21.09 7.83 17.54
N CYS A 326 -20.93 7.54 18.83
CA CYS A 326 -19.61 7.42 19.45
C CYS A 326 -18.77 6.29 18.83
N SER A 327 -19.39 5.16 18.50
CA SER A 327 -18.72 4.00 17.92
C SER A 327 -18.31 4.23 16.45
N MET A 328 -19.17 4.90 15.67
CA MET A 328 -19.00 4.98 14.21
C MET A 328 -18.17 6.18 13.74
N LEU A 329 -17.84 7.14 14.61
CA LEU A 329 -17.13 8.38 14.24
C LEU A 329 -15.86 8.14 13.38
N ARG A 330 -15.09 7.10 13.69
CA ARG A 330 -13.84 6.75 12.99
C ARG A 330 -14.00 5.68 11.90
N ILE A 331 -15.08 4.92 11.91
CA ILE A 331 -15.29 3.77 11.02
C ILE A 331 -16.13 4.18 9.82
N ASN A 332 -17.30 4.77 10.07
CA ASN A 332 -18.23 5.17 9.02
C ASN A 332 -18.93 6.48 9.41
N TYR A 333 -18.49 7.55 8.77
CA TYR A 333 -18.98 8.89 9.07
C TYR A 333 -20.44 9.09 8.69
N PHE A 334 -20.96 8.38 7.70
CA PHE A 334 -22.38 8.42 7.33
C PHE A 334 -23.26 7.88 8.45
N ILE A 335 -22.91 6.73 9.04
CA ILE A 335 -23.66 6.15 10.17
C ILE A 335 -23.52 7.03 11.41
N TYR A 336 -22.34 7.61 11.64
CA TYR A 336 -22.16 8.63 12.67
C TYR A 336 -23.10 9.82 12.48
N ALA A 337 -23.22 10.34 11.25
CA ALA A 337 -24.10 11.47 10.93
C ALA A 337 -25.59 11.15 11.17
N ILE A 338 -26.01 9.92 10.90
CA ILE A 338 -27.35 9.42 11.26
C ILE A 338 -27.53 9.45 12.78
N GLY A 339 -26.64 8.78 13.51
CA GLY A 339 -26.74 8.64 14.97
C GLY A 339 -26.70 9.97 15.71
N ILE A 340 -25.80 10.89 15.33
CA ILE A 340 -25.71 12.21 15.97
C ILE A 340 -26.94 13.08 15.69
N THR A 341 -27.52 12.98 14.48
CA THR A 341 -28.75 13.70 14.13
C THR A 341 -29.92 13.16 14.93
N MET A 342 -30.02 11.83 15.03
CA MET A 342 -31.05 11.18 15.84
C MET A 342 -30.95 11.57 17.31
N MET A 343 -29.75 11.47 17.88
CA MET A 343 -29.48 11.88 19.26
C MET A 343 -30.00 13.30 19.51
N VAL A 344 -29.64 14.25 18.64
CA VAL A 344 -30.03 15.65 18.82
C VAL A 344 -31.55 15.82 18.75
N ILE A 345 -32.21 15.30 17.73
CA ILE A 345 -33.66 15.49 17.55
C ILE A 345 -34.43 14.87 18.72
N LEU A 346 -34.09 13.64 19.11
CA LEU A 346 -34.73 12.97 20.24
C LEU A 346 -34.46 13.72 21.55
N SER A 347 -33.26 14.27 21.75
CA SER A 347 -32.94 15.08 22.94
C SER A 347 -33.78 16.36 23.03
N TYR A 348 -34.08 17.00 21.90
CA TYR A 348 -34.94 18.20 21.88
C TYR A 348 -36.41 17.87 22.15
N ASP A 349 -36.88 16.70 21.72
CA ASP A 349 -38.24 16.22 22.01
C ASP A 349 -38.48 16.08 23.52
N PHE A 350 -37.48 15.60 24.27
CA PHE A 350 -37.52 15.55 25.75
C PHE A 350 -37.66 16.93 26.42
N ILE A 351 -37.13 17.99 25.79
CA ILE A 351 -37.14 19.35 26.35
C ILE A 351 -38.46 20.04 25.99
N SER A 352 -38.92 19.90 24.74
CA SER A 352 -40.20 20.45 24.29
C SER A 352 -40.72 19.76 23.04
N SER A 353 -41.85 19.06 23.17
CA SER A 353 -42.49 18.30 22.07
C SER A 353 -42.99 19.16 20.91
N LYS A 354 -43.18 20.48 21.10
CA LYS A 354 -43.63 21.41 20.04
C LYS A 354 -42.50 21.93 19.13
N VAL A 355 -41.24 21.66 19.46
CA VAL A 355 -40.06 22.27 18.78
C VAL A 355 -39.38 21.30 17.79
N MET A 356 -39.89 20.06 17.67
CA MET A 356 -39.29 19.00 16.86
C MET A 356 -39.20 19.35 15.36
N SER A 357 -40.32 19.72 14.73
CA SER A 357 -40.36 20.01 13.28
C SER A 357 -39.46 21.18 12.92
N GLU A 358 -39.37 22.16 13.81
CA GLU A 358 -38.48 23.32 13.67
C GLU A 358 -37.00 22.90 13.78
N VAL A 359 -36.64 22.07 14.76
CA VAL A 359 -35.26 21.58 14.94
C VAL A 359 -34.81 20.72 13.75
N LEU A 360 -35.67 19.84 13.25
CA LEU A 360 -35.39 19.02 12.07
C LEU A 360 -35.13 19.90 10.83
N LEU A 361 -36.03 20.86 10.58
CA LEU A 361 -35.89 21.78 9.44
C LEU A 361 -34.60 22.61 9.56
N GLN A 362 -34.32 23.13 10.75
CA GLN A 362 -33.09 23.88 11.02
C GLN A 362 -31.84 23.00 10.83
N ARG A 363 -31.87 21.71 11.19
CA ARG A 363 -30.73 20.80 10.97
C ARG A 363 -30.46 20.53 9.50
N ILE A 364 -31.51 20.31 8.70
CA ILE A 364 -31.38 20.08 7.26
C ILE A 364 -30.89 21.36 6.58
N LEU A 365 -31.51 22.51 6.89
CA LEU A 365 -31.18 23.80 6.31
C LEU A 365 -29.74 24.22 6.67
N ASN A 366 -29.38 24.20 7.95
CA ASN A 366 -28.03 24.59 8.39
C ASN A 366 -26.95 23.64 7.85
N SER A 367 -27.24 22.33 7.77
CA SER A 367 -26.30 21.38 7.15
C SER A 367 -26.17 21.63 5.66
N GLY A 368 -27.28 21.89 4.95
CA GLY A 368 -27.27 22.24 3.54
C GLY A 368 -26.44 23.50 3.25
N ILE A 369 -26.64 24.57 4.01
CA ILE A 369 -25.86 25.81 3.89
C ILE A 369 -24.37 25.56 4.17
N GLY A 370 -24.05 24.87 5.27
CA GLY A 370 -22.67 24.56 5.61
C GLY A 370 -21.97 23.72 4.54
N CYS A 371 -22.67 22.71 4.01
CA CYS A 371 -22.17 21.87 2.92
C CYS A 371 -21.98 22.67 1.62
N ALA A 372 -22.91 23.55 1.28
CA ALA A 372 -22.84 24.40 0.09
C ALA A 372 -21.64 25.35 0.16
N ILE A 373 -21.47 26.06 1.29
CA ILE A 373 -20.32 26.93 1.52
C ILE A 373 -19.02 26.13 1.49
N GLY A 374 -18.98 24.98 2.16
CA GLY A 374 -17.80 24.11 2.17
C GLY A 374 -17.43 23.60 0.78
N TYR A 375 -18.43 23.23 -0.02
CA TYR A 375 -18.24 22.79 -1.41
C TYR A 375 -17.71 23.91 -2.31
N VAL A 376 -18.37 25.08 -2.30
CA VAL A 376 -17.97 26.25 -3.09
C VAL A 376 -16.57 26.73 -2.68
N SER A 377 -16.30 26.84 -1.39
CA SER A 377 -14.99 27.24 -0.89
C SER A 377 -13.88 26.26 -1.32
N SER A 378 -14.18 24.96 -1.33
CA SER A 378 -13.22 23.93 -1.79
C SER A 378 -12.92 24.00 -3.28
N LEU A 379 -13.81 24.56 -4.10
CA LEU A 379 -13.61 24.73 -5.54
C LEU A 379 -12.88 26.04 -5.88
N PHE A 380 -13.22 27.14 -5.21
CA PHE A 380 -12.80 28.48 -5.62
C PHE A 380 -11.71 29.11 -4.74
N VAL A 381 -11.63 28.76 -3.46
CA VAL A 381 -10.71 29.43 -2.52
C VAL A 381 -9.41 28.63 -2.42
N LEU A 382 -8.40 29.07 -3.18
CA LEU A 382 -7.05 28.51 -3.23
C LEU A 382 -7.08 26.97 -3.30
N PRO A 383 -7.67 26.38 -4.36
CA PRO A 383 -7.69 24.94 -4.50
C PRO A 383 -6.26 24.39 -4.56
N ASN A 384 -6.06 23.20 -3.98
CA ASN A 384 -4.85 22.42 -4.15
C ASN A 384 -5.24 21.20 -4.94
N TRP A 385 -5.14 21.29 -6.26
CA TRP A 385 -5.43 20.14 -7.09
C TRP A 385 -4.30 19.12 -6.96
N GLU A 386 -4.64 17.85 -6.92
CA GLU A 386 -3.66 16.78 -6.72
C GLU A 386 -2.67 16.71 -7.89
N HIS A 387 -3.08 17.14 -9.10
CA HIS A 387 -2.22 17.20 -10.27
C HIS A 387 -1.07 18.23 -10.14
N GLU A 388 -1.21 19.27 -9.30
CA GLU A 388 -0.14 20.26 -9.07
C GLU A 388 1.09 19.61 -8.41
N GLN A 389 0.88 18.51 -7.67
CA GLN A 389 1.92 17.79 -6.93
C GLN A 389 2.45 16.56 -7.70
N LYS A 390 1.87 16.22 -8.86
CA LYS A 390 2.20 15.00 -9.63
C LYS A 390 3.71 14.89 -9.94
N ASN A 391 4.31 15.99 -10.37
CA ASN A 391 5.72 16.03 -10.76
C ASN A 391 6.64 15.89 -9.53
N GLN A 392 6.24 16.46 -8.39
CA GLN A 392 6.98 16.31 -7.13
C GLN A 392 6.97 14.85 -6.65
N TYR A 393 5.82 14.19 -6.67
CA TYR A 393 5.73 12.76 -6.31
C TYR A 393 6.49 11.88 -7.31
N ALA A 394 6.44 12.19 -8.61
CA ALA A 394 7.19 11.47 -9.63
C ALA A 394 8.71 11.64 -9.48
N ALA A 395 9.17 12.85 -9.16
CA ALA A 395 10.60 13.13 -8.94
C ALA A 395 11.12 12.41 -7.70
N GLU A 396 10.38 12.45 -6.59
CA GLU A 396 10.75 11.73 -5.37
C GLU A 396 10.76 10.20 -5.59
N MET A 397 9.81 9.68 -6.37
CA MET A 397 9.79 8.27 -6.75
C MET A 397 11.03 7.86 -7.56
N LEU A 398 11.40 8.64 -8.59
CA LEU A 398 12.59 8.38 -9.40
C LEU A 398 13.86 8.41 -8.55
N LYS A 399 14.00 9.44 -7.70
CA LYS A 399 15.14 9.60 -6.80
C LYS A 399 15.29 8.43 -5.84
N THR A 400 14.20 8.03 -5.17
CA THR A 400 14.22 6.91 -4.22
C THR A 400 14.42 5.55 -4.90
N ASN A 401 13.83 5.32 -6.08
CA ASN A 401 14.11 4.12 -6.87
C ASN A 401 15.56 4.05 -7.34
N LYS A 402 16.14 5.16 -7.78
CA LYS A 402 17.56 5.23 -8.15
C LYS A 402 18.44 4.86 -6.96
N ALA A 403 18.23 5.49 -5.81
CA ALA A 403 19.00 5.19 -4.60
C ALA A 403 18.85 3.72 -4.18
N TYR A 404 17.63 3.18 -4.26
CA TYR A 404 17.37 1.77 -3.96
C TYR A 404 18.10 0.83 -4.92
N PHE A 405 18.01 1.08 -6.23
CA PHE A 405 18.75 0.33 -7.24
C PHE A 405 20.26 0.37 -6.97
N LEU A 406 20.85 1.54 -6.80
CA LEU A 406 22.31 1.69 -6.61
C LEU A 406 22.78 0.96 -5.34
N SER A 407 22.00 1.03 -4.25
CA SER A 407 22.32 0.32 -2.99
C SER A 407 22.40 -1.20 -3.15
N VAL A 408 21.58 -1.77 -4.03
CA VAL A 408 21.51 -3.21 -4.28
C VAL A 408 22.51 -3.63 -5.36
N ALA A 409 22.54 -2.90 -6.48
CA ALA A 409 23.33 -3.22 -7.65
C ALA A 409 24.84 -3.07 -7.40
N GLY A 410 25.23 -2.21 -6.46
CA GLY A 410 26.62 -2.04 -6.03
C GLY A 410 27.29 -3.35 -5.58
N TYR A 411 26.51 -4.28 -5.01
CA TYR A 411 27.02 -5.59 -4.61
C TYR A 411 27.60 -6.40 -5.79
N PHE A 412 26.92 -6.40 -6.94
CA PHE A 412 27.32 -7.22 -8.11
C PHE A 412 28.57 -6.69 -8.82
N ILE A 413 29.02 -5.48 -8.49
CA ILE A 413 30.26 -4.87 -9.00
C ILE A 413 31.39 -4.88 -7.96
N GLY A 414 31.18 -5.56 -6.82
CA GLY A 414 32.20 -5.78 -5.79
C GLY A 414 32.14 -4.85 -4.58
N SER A 415 31.12 -3.99 -4.46
CA SER A 415 30.93 -3.19 -3.24
C SER A 415 30.35 -4.05 -2.12
N GLU A 416 30.70 -3.75 -0.86
CA GLU A 416 30.04 -4.39 0.27
C GLU A 416 28.58 -3.91 0.39
N LEU A 417 27.67 -4.83 0.72
CA LEU A 417 26.28 -4.50 0.95
C LEU A 417 26.11 -3.95 2.36
N ASP A 418 26.01 -2.63 2.50
CA ASP A 418 25.56 -1.99 3.74
C ASP A 418 24.07 -2.34 3.96
N ILE A 419 23.83 -3.28 4.86
CA ILE A 419 22.49 -3.80 5.17
C ILE A 419 21.59 -2.68 5.73
N GLU A 420 22.14 -1.74 6.50
CA GLU A 420 21.35 -0.69 7.13
C GLU A 420 20.94 0.37 6.10
N TYR A 421 21.90 0.83 5.29
CA TYR A 421 21.62 1.76 4.20
C TYR A 421 20.66 1.16 3.17
N PHE A 422 20.82 -0.12 2.83
CA PHE A 422 19.89 -0.85 1.97
C PHE A 422 18.45 -0.85 2.52
N LYS A 423 18.26 -1.16 3.81
CA LYS A 423 16.93 -1.17 4.44
C LYS A 423 16.28 0.21 4.39
N VAL A 424 17.06 1.29 4.61
CA VAL A 424 16.59 2.67 4.51
C VAL A 424 16.16 3.01 3.08
N CYS A 425 16.99 2.69 2.08
CA CYS A 425 16.65 2.94 0.67
C CYS A 425 15.38 2.19 0.25
N ARG A 426 15.26 0.92 0.62
CA ARG A 426 14.07 0.10 0.38
C ARG A 426 12.82 0.76 0.95
N LYS A 427 12.86 1.13 2.24
CA LYS A 427 11.75 1.80 2.93
C LYS A 427 11.34 3.09 2.22
N ASN A 428 12.30 3.93 1.87
CA ASN A 428 12.02 5.21 1.22
C ASN A 428 11.36 5.02 -0.16
N ALA A 429 11.80 4.05 -0.95
CA ALA A 429 11.17 3.71 -2.23
C ALA A 429 9.72 3.26 -2.06
N PHE A 430 9.43 2.41 -1.07
CA PHE A 430 8.05 1.98 -0.78
C PHE A 430 7.17 3.13 -0.28
N ILE A 431 7.69 4.03 0.55
CA ILE A 431 6.95 5.22 1.02
C ILE A 431 6.63 6.14 -0.15
N ALA A 432 7.61 6.41 -1.01
CA ALA A 432 7.44 7.23 -2.20
C ALA A 432 6.40 6.62 -3.16
N LEU A 433 6.48 5.31 -3.42
CA LEU A 433 5.52 4.60 -4.26
C LEU A 433 4.10 4.70 -3.69
N ALA A 434 3.96 4.52 -2.39
CA ALA A 434 2.67 4.56 -1.76
C ALA A 434 2.12 6.00 -1.71
N ASN A 435 2.97 7.04 -1.66
CA ASN A 435 2.54 8.44 -1.73
C ASN A 435 2.08 8.79 -3.16
N LEU A 436 2.82 8.31 -4.16
CA LEU A 436 2.48 8.42 -5.57
C LEU A 436 1.12 7.76 -5.87
N SER A 437 0.89 6.52 -5.40
CA SER A 437 -0.37 5.79 -5.58
C SER A 437 -1.55 6.48 -4.87
N ASP A 438 -1.35 7.02 -3.68
CA ASP A 438 -2.36 7.78 -2.94
C ASP A 438 -2.75 9.06 -3.68
N ASN A 439 -1.77 9.85 -4.12
CA ASN A 439 -2.02 11.04 -4.94
C ASN A 439 -2.78 10.69 -6.24
N PHE A 440 -2.44 9.59 -6.92
CA PHE A 440 -3.20 9.11 -8.07
C PHE A 440 -4.66 8.79 -7.73
N GLN A 441 -4.94 8.08 -6.63
CA GLN A 441 -6.32 7.80 -6.20
C GLN A 441 -7.10 9.06 -5.83
N ARG A 442 -6.45 10.03 -5.18
CA ARG A 442 -7.08 11.33 -4.90
C ARG A 442 -7.38 12.10 -6.19
N MET A 443 -6.48 12.05 -7.17
CA MET A 443 -6.70 12.66 -8.49
C MET A 443 -7.88 12.03 -9.25
N LEU A 444 -8.15 10.72 -9.10
CA LEU A 444 -9.36 10.09 -9.66
C LEU A 444 -10.66 10.66 -9.08
N SER A 445 -10.60 11.24 -7.88
CA SER A 445 -11.74 11.82 -7.18
C SER A 445 -11.93 13.31 -7.45
N ASP A 446 -10.94 13.96 -8.07
CA ASP A 446 -11.02 15.35 -8.51
C ASP A 446 -12.03 15.51 -9.66
N PRO A 447 -12.58 16.72 -9.91
CA PRO A 447 -13.47 16.96 -11.03
C PRO A 447 -12.81 16.57 -12.36
N LYS A 448 -13.57 16.00 -13.31
CA LYS A 448 -13.03 15.49 -14.60
C LYS A 448 -12.13 16.50 -15.34
N ARG A 449 -12.42 17.80 -15.25
CA ARG A 449 -11.62 18.87 -15.87
C ARG A 449 -10.23 19.05 -15.25
N GLN A 450 -10.02 18.57 -14.02
CA GLN A 450 -8.77 18.66 -13.27
C GLN A 450 -7.95 17.36 -13.28
N GLN A 451 -8.45 16.29 -13.92
CA GLN A 451 -7.78 14.99 -14.05
C GLN A 451 -6.77 15.00 -15.22
N VAL A 452 -5.82 15.93 -15.19
CA VAL A 452 -4.86 16.17 -16.28
C VAL A 452 -3.86 15.02 -16.38
N LYS A 453 -3.69 14.43 -17.58
CA LYS A 453 -2.72 13.35 -17.88
C LYS A 453 -2.83 12.12 -16.96
N LEU A 454 -4.06 11.76 -16.61
CA LEU A 454 -4.35 10.65 -15.70
C LEU A 454 -3.80 9.32 -16.23
N GLN A 455 -3.81 9.09 -17.55
CA GLN A 455 -3.33 7.86 -18.15
C GLN A 455 -1.81 7.72 -18.04
N GLU A 456 -1.05 8.76 -18.37
CA GLU A 456 0.40 8.78 -18.26
C GLU A 456 0.81 8.65 -16.79
N TYR A 457 0.09 9.31 -15.88
CA TYR A 457 0.38 9.22 -14.45
C TYR A 457 0.10 7.82 -13.91
N HIS A 458 -0.97 7.17 -14.36
CA HIS A 458 -1.22 5.77 -14.06
C HIS A 458 -0.10 4.86 -14.58
N GLN A 459 0.34 5.03 -15.82
CA GLN A 459 1.47 4.28 -16.38
C GLN A 459 2.75 4.49 -15.55
N PHE A 460 2.99 5.70 -15.07
CA PHE A 460 4.12 6.01 -14.20
C PHE A 460 4.03 5.29 -12.84
N VAL A 461 2.84 5.25 -12.23
CA VAL A 461 2.59 4.47 -10.99
C VAL A 461 2.86 2.98 -11.22
N VAL A 462 2.35 2.42 -12.31
CA VAL A 462 2.50 0.99 -12.65
C VAL A 462 3.98 0.64 -12.86
N THR A 463 4.69 1.41 -13.67
CA THR A 463 6.12 1.20 -13.95
C THR A 463 6.98 1.39 -12.71
N SER A 464 6.64 2.35 -11.84
CA SER A 464 7.35 2.55 -10.56
C SER A 464 7.16 1.35 -9.61
N ASN A 465 5.97 0.77 -9.56
CA ASN A 465 5.72 -0.47 -8.81
C ASN A 465 6.51 -1.67 -9.37
N MET A 466 6.60 -1.79 -10.70
CA MET A 466 7.42 -2.82 -11.36
C MET A 466 8.91 -2.65 -11.02
N LEU A 467 9.43 -1.41 -11.03
CA LEU A 467 10.81 -1.14 -10.64
C LEU A 467 11.10 -1.56 -9.20
N CYS A 468 10.25 -1.20 -8.24
CA CYS A 468 10.39 -1.66 -6.86
C CYS A 468 10.43 -3.19 -6.79
N SER A 469 9.55 -3.86 -7.53
CA SER A 469 9.45 -5.33 -7.64
C SER A 469 10.74 -5.98 -8.13
N TYR A 470 11.30 -5.46 -9.23
CA TYR A 470 12.53 -5.99 -9.80
C TYR A 470 13.76 -5.68 -8.94
N ILE A 471 13.86 -4.48 -8.35
CA ILE A 471 14.98 -4.13 -7.46
C ILE A 471 14.96 -4.99 -6.20
N ALA A 472 13.78 -5.25 -5.61
CA ALA A 472 13.73 -6.12 -4.44
C ALA A 472 14.03 -7.58 -4.78
N SER A 473 13.60 -8.06 -5.95
CA SER A 473 13.99 -9.39 -6.44
C SER A 473 15.50 -9.48 -6.65
N LEU A 474 16.13 -8.43 -7.17
CA LEU A 474 17.59 -8.33 -7.28
C LEU A 474 18.25 -8.33 -5.90
N SER A 475 17.64 -7.66 -4.92
CA SER A 475 18.16 -7.58 -3.55
C SER A 475 18.19 -8.91 -2.82
N TYR A 476 17.29 -9.84 -3.16
CA TYR A 476 17.30 -11.19 -2.61
C TYR A 476 18.62 -11.91 -2.92
N TYR A 477 19.13 -11.76 -4.15
CA TYR A 477 20.40 -12.35 -4.56
C TYR A 477 21.60 -11.63 -3.93
N ALA A 478 21.54 -10.30 -3.79
CA ALA A 478 22.58 -9.52 -3.13
C ALA A 478 22.70 -9.86 -1.63
N GLN A 479 21.58 -10.04 -0.93
CA GLN A 479 21.54 -10.42 0.48
C GLN A 479 22.06 -11.84 0.73
N GLY A 480 21.99 -12.73 -0.27
CA GLY A 480 22.62 -14.05 -0.20
C GLY A 480 24.14 -14.00 -0.11
N GLN A 481 24.76 -12.85 -0.43
CA GLN A 481 26.19 -12.56 -0.35
C GLN A 481 27.11 -13.61 -1.02
N ASP A 482 26.59 -14.33 -2.02
CA ASP A 482 27.38 -15.26 -2.82
C ASP A 482 28.29 -14.50 -3.78
N LYS A 483 29.58 -14.41 -3.41
CA LYS A 483 30.62 -13.68 -4.16
C LYS A 483 30.75 -14.13 -5.62
N ARG A 484 30.27 -15.33 -5.98
CA ARG A 484 30.32 -15.83 -7.37
C ARG A 484 29.48 -14.99 -8.33
N TYR A 485 28.50 -14.24 -7.82
CA TYR A 485 27.66 -13.34 -8.62
C TYR A 485 28.35 -12.04 -9.02
N ILE A 486 29.47 -11.69 -8.38
CA ILE A 486 30.23 -10.48 -8.70
C ILE A 486 30.88 -10.64 -10.08
N SER A 487 30.75 -9.63 -10.92
CA SER A 487 31.26 -9.65 -12.30
C SER A 487 31.55 -8.24 -12.81
N GLU A 488 32.69 -8.07 -13.48
CA GLU A 488 33.05 -6.80 -14.13
C GLU A 488 32.06 -6.40 -15.23
N GLN A 489 31.37 -7.37 -15.83
CA GLN A 489 30.34 -7.11 -16.84
C GLN A 489 29.13 -6.38 -16.27
N PHE A 490 28.84 -6.53 -14.98
CA PHE A 490 27.79 -5.74 -14.33
C PHE A 490 28.20 -4.29 -14.08
N ARG A 491 29.49 -3.93 -14.16
CA ARG A 491 29.95 -2.55 -13.99
C ARG A 491 29.43 -1.64 -15.10
N VAL A 492 29.51 -2.10 -16.35
CA VAL A 492 28.98 -1.36 -17.51
C VAL A 492 27.46 -1.23 -17.40
N VAL A 493 26.77 -2.33 -17.09
CA VAL A 493 25.31 -2.36 -16.89
C VAL A 493 24.87 -1.41 -15.78
N TYR A 494 25.57 -1.43 -14.63
CA TYR A 494 25.31 -0.53 -13.50
C TYR A 494 25.40 0.94 -13.91
N SER A 495 26.49 1.32 -14.59
CA SER A 495 26.72 2.70 -15.01
C SER A 495 25.66 3.20 -16.02
N GLN A 496 25.25 2.33 -16.94
CA GLN A 496 24.24 2.66 -17.94
C GLN A 496 22.86 2.85 -17.32
N ILE A 497 22.43 1.98 -16.40
CA ILE A 497 21.15 2.13 -15.70
C ILE A 497 21.16 3.40 -14.84
N GLN A 498 22.28 3.68 -14.16
CA GLN A 498 22.44 4.92 -13.39
C GLN A 498 22.26 6.16 -14.27
N GLN A 499 22.91 6.19 -15.44
CA GLN A 499 22.79 7.29 -16.40
C GLN A 499 21.37 7.42 -16.97
N ASN A 500 20.69 6.29 -17.21
CA ASN A 500 19.31 6.29 -17.64
C ASN A 500 18.37 6.89 -16.58
N PHE A 501 18.55 6.55 -15.30
CA PHE A 501 17.82 7.21 -14.20
C PHE A 501 18.06 8.72 -14.18
N ASP A 502 19.32 9.17 -14.31
CA ASP A 502 19.67 10.59 -14.34
C ASP A 502 19.01 11.32 -15.52
N THR A 503 18.93 10.67 -16.66
CA THR A 503 18.29 11.21 -17.86
C THR A 503 16.78 11.36 -17.69
N VAL A 504 16.12 10.35 -17.12
CA VAL A 504 14.67 10.38 -16.85
C VAL A 504 14.34 11.46 -15.83
N GLN A 505 15.16 11.60 -14.78
CA GLN A 505 14.99 12.64 -13.77
C GLN A 505 15.13 14.04 -14.37
N LYS A 506 16.17 14.29 -15.19
CA LYS A 506 16.34 15.56 -15.91
C LYS A 506 15.15 15.88 -16.82
N THR A 507 14.63 14.86 -17.51
CA THR A 507 13.47 15.04 -18.41
C THR A 507 12.23 15.53 -17.63
N LEU A 508 12.05 15.07 -16.39
CA LEU A 508 10.95 15.53 -15.52
C LEU A 508 11.15 16.97 -15.05
N GLU A 509 12.39 17.38 -14.79
CA GLU A 509 12.74 18.70 -14.24
C GLU A 509 12.70 19.82 -15.29
N THR A 510 13.22 19.58 -16.50
CA THR A 510 13.32 20.63 -17.53
C THR A 510 12.09 20.74 -18.43
N ALA A 511 11.15 19.79 -18.35
CA ALA A 511 10.03 19.64 -19.28
C ALA A 511 10.42 19.58 -20.77
N ASP A 512 11.71 19.37 -21.05
CA ASP A 512 12.28 19.51 -22.37
C ASP A 512 12.83 18.16 -22.86
N SER A 513 12.10 17.54 -23.79
CA SER A 513 12.44 16.22 -24.34
C SER A 513 13.64 16.25 -25.30
N ILE A 514 14.03 17.44 -25.77
CA ILE A 514 15.00 17.62 -26.86
C ILE A 514 16.44 17.70 -26.33
N GLY A 515 16.65 18.21 -25.11
CA GLY A 515 17.98 18.32 -24.48
C GLY A 515 18.37 17.16 -23.54
N SER A 516 17.41 16.32 -23.15
CA SER A 516 17.65 15.20 -22.22
C SER A 516 18.10 13.97 -23.01
N GLY A 517 19.42 13.71 -23.04
CA GLY A 517 20.11 12.69 -23.87
C GLY A 517 19.42 11.32 -24.04
N ALA A 518 19.82 10.54 -25.05
CA ALA A 518 19.14 9.27 -25.36
C ALA A 518 19.22 8.27 -24.19
N VAL A 519 18.09 7.64 -23.83
CA VAL A 519 18.10 6.49 -22.92
C VAL A 519 18.44 5.24 -23.72
N LEU A 520 19.46 4.52 -23.27
CA LEU A 520 19.92 3.31 -23.92
C LEU A 520 19.10 2.11 -23.40
N ARG A 521 18.15 1.65 -24.21
CA ARG A 521 17.22 0.56 -23.85
C ARG A 521 17.91 -0.82 -23.80
N GLN A 522 18.84 -1.07 -24.71
CA GLN A 522 19.59 -2.32 -24.75
C GLN A 522 20.83 -2.22 -23.86
N LEU A 523 20.98 -3.20 -22.97
CA LEU A 523 22.19 -3.37 -22.17
C LEU A 523 23.24 -4.17 -22.98
N PRO A 524 24.54 -3.98 -22.68
CA PRO A 524 25.60 -4.77 -23.29
C PRO A 524 25.42 -6.26 -23.01
N VAL A 525 25.80 -7.09 -23.98
CA VAL A 525 25.72 -8.55 -23.86
C VAL A 525 26.65 -9.02 -22.73
N ASN A 526 26.09 -9.80 -21.81
CA ASN A 526 26.85 -10.43 -20.72
C ASN A 526 27.60 -11.65 -21.27
N GLN A 527 28.80 -11.43 -21.84
CA GLN A 527 29.66 -12.49 -22.38
C GLN A 527 29.88 -13.63 -21.37
N LYS A 528 30.03 -13.34 -20.07
CA LYS A 528 30.23 -14.37 -19.03
C LYS A 528 29.01 -15.27 -18.92
N LEU A 529 27.80 -14.71 -19.04
CA LEU A 529 26.58 -15.52 -19.10
C LEU A 529 26.52 -16.37 -20.38
N MET A 530 26.90 -15.81 -21.53
CA MET A 530 26.91 -16.53 -22.81
C MET A 530 27.89 -17.71 -22.76
N ASP A 531 29.09 -17.50 -22.25
CA ASP A 531 30.11 -18.54 -22.08
C ASP A 531 29.60 -19.68 -21.18
N LEU A 532 28.96 -19.33 -20.05
CA LEU A 532 28.38 -20.30 -19.13
C LEU A 532 27.20 -21.08 -19.74
N LEU A 533 26.37 -20.41 -20.56
CA LEU A 533 25.26 -21.06 -21.27
C LEU A 533 25.77 -21.99 -22.38
N GLU A 534 26.82 -21.59 -23.10
CA GLU A 534 27.43 -22.41 -24.15
C GLU A 534 28.14 -23.62 -23.56
N GLN A 535 28.89 -23.44 -22.46
CA GLN A 535 29.48 -24.54 -21.70
C GLN A 535 28.40 -25.52 -21.24
N ARG A 536 27.27 -25.00 -20.74
CA ARG A 536 26.15 -25.86 -20.32
C ARG A 536 25.49 -26.58 -21.49
N LYS A 537 25.36 -25.94 -22.65
CA LYS A 537 24.81 -26.56 -23.86
C LYS A 537 25.70 -27.72 -24.33
N LYS A 538 27.03 -27.55 -24.29
CA LYS A 538 28.00 -28.61 -24.59
C LYS A 538 27.92 -29.77 -23.59
N GLU A 539 27.79 -29.49 -22.28
CA GLU A 539 27.60 -30.53 -21.25
C GLU A 539 26.33 -31.36 -21.45
N LEU A 540 25.21 -30.71 -21.78
CA LEU A 540 23.93 -31.38 -22.01
C LEU A 540 23.92 -32.23 -23.29
N GLN A 541 24.77 -31.92 -24.27
CA GLN A 541 24.94 -32.71 -25.48
C GLN A 541 25.86 -33.92 -25.28
N LEU A 542 26.77 -33.87 -24.29
CA LEU A 542 27.81 -34.88 -24.05
C LEU A 542 27.47 -35.88 -22.94
N SER A 543 26.43 -35.67 -22.11
CA SER A 543 26.13 -36.53 -20.95
C SER A 543 24.71 -37.11 -20.96
N GLN A 544 24.60 -38.45 -20.96
CA GLN A 544 23.45 -39.21 -20.46
C GLN A 544 23.63 -39.45 -18.94
N ASP A 545 22.88 -38.67 -18.15
CA ASP A 545 22.62 -38.76 -16.68
C ASP A 545 23.74 -38.67 -15.60
N GLY A 546 23.42 -37.91 -14.53
CA GLY A 546 24.17 -37.86 -13.27
C GLY A 546 23.73 -36.74 -12.28
N PRO A 547 23.42 -37.01 -10.98
CA PRO A 547 22.92 -36.03 -9.99
C PRO A 547 23.97 -35.00 -9.48
N HIS A 548 25.23 -35.10 -9.91
CA HIS A 548 26.36 -34.36 -9.33
C HIS A 548 26.48 -32.88 -9.71
N ASN A 549 25.63 -32.36 -10.62
CA ASN A 549 25.80 -31.01 -11.19
C ASN A 549 24.80 -29.95 -10.66
N THR A 550 24.20 -30.20 -9.49
CA THR A 550 23.11 -29.36 -8.93
C THR A 550 23.59 -27.95 -8.54
N SER A 551 24.82 -27.79 -8.08
CA SER A 551 25.38 -26.50 -7.62
C SER A 551 25.69 -25.55 -8.78
N ILE A 552 26.29 -26.03 -9.88
CA ILE A 552 26.58 -25.23 -11.09
C ILE A 552 25.28 -24.87 -11.79
N ARG A 553 24.32 -25.82 -11.88
CA ARG A 553 22.98 -25.56 -12.44
C ARG A 553 22.26 -24.47 -11.67
N LYS A 554 22.30 -24.52 -10.33
CA LYS A 554 21.71 -23.48 -9.47
C LYS A 554 22.38 -22.13 -9.72
N PHE A 555 23.71 -22.07 -9.66
CA PHE A 555 24.48 -20.84 -9.92
C PHE A 555 24.16 -20.22 -11.29
N LEU A 556 24.20 -21.00 -12.37
CA LEU A 556 23.90 -20.52 -13.72
C LEU A 556 22.49 -19.96 -13.83
N THR A 557 21.52 -20.64 -13.22
CA THR A 557 20.13 -20.17 -13.27
C THR A 557 19.95 -18.88 -12.47
N ASP A 558 20.64 -18.75 -11.33
CA ASP A 558 20.59 -17.57 -10.49
C ASP A 558 21.33 -16.39 -11.16
N TYR A 559 22.50 -16.63 -11.77
CA TYR A 559 23.26 -15.63 -12.55
C TYR A 559 22.48 -15.16 -13.79
N LYS A 560 21.82 -16.08 -14.53
CA LYS A 560 20.90 -15.72 -15.62
C LYS A 560 19.75 -14.85 -15.10
N THR A 561 19.17 -15.21 -13.96
CA THR A 561 18.08 -14.45 -13.33
C THR A 561 18.52 -13.04 -12.96
N ILE A 562 19.70 -12.89 -12.35
CA ILE A 562 20.28 -11.58 -12.03
C ILE A 562 20.43 -10.74 -13.30
N ASN A 563 20.97 -11.31 -14.37
CA ASN A 563 21.11 -10.62 -15.65
C ASN A 563 19.75 -10.19 -16.25
N SER A 564 18.74 -11.07 -16.20
CA SER A 564 17.37 -10.74 -16.62
C SER A 564 16.76 -9.62 -15.78
N LEU A 565 17.00 -9.59 -14.47
CA LEU A 565 16.51 -8.51 -13.59
C LEU A 565 17.13 -7.16 -13.95
N PHE A 566 18.43 -7.10 -14.28
CA PHE A 566 19.05 -5.88 -14.79
C PHE A 566 18.41 -5.40 -16.09
N ASN A 567 18.13 -6.31 -17.03
CA ASN A 567 17.42 -5.99 -18.28
C ASN A 567 16.01 -5.46 -18.03
N LEU A 568 15.24 -6.10 -17.15
CA LEU A 568 13.89 -5.66 -16.78
C LEU A 568 13.90 -4.27 -16.13
N ILE A 569 14.83 -4.04 -15.19
CA ILE A 569 15.01 -2.72 -14.55
C ILE A 569 15.32 -1.67 -15.62
N ASN A 570 16.30 -1.93 -16.50
CA ASN A 570 16.66 -0.97 -17.54
C ASN A 570 15.51 -0.71 -18.53
N GLY A 571 14.78 -1.77 -18.91
CA GLY A 571 13.62 -1.67 -19.79
C GLY A 571 12.54 -0.76 -19.21
N VAL A 572 12.21 -0.93 -17.93
CA VAL A 572 11.20 -0.09 -17.27
C VAL A 572 11.69 1.35 -17.10
N VAL A 573 12.97 1.59 -16.73
CA VAL A 573 13.53 2.96 -16.68
C VAL A 573 13.45 3.63 -18.05
N ALA A 574 13.70 2.88 -19.14
CA ALA A 574 13.58 3.39 -20.50
C ALA A 574 12.14 3.74 -20.88
N ASP A 575 11.17 2.91 -20.50
CA ASP A 575 9.75 3.19 -20.72
C ASP A 575 9.29 4.41 -19.91
N GLN A 576 9.80 4.59 -18.69
CA GLN A 576 9.54 5.76 -17.86
C GLN A 576 9.99 7.08 -18.50
N LYS A 577 11.03 7.08 -19.35
CA LYS A 577 11.43 8.30 -20.09
C LYS A 577 10.28 8.87 -20.92
N LYS A 578 9.59 8.01 -21.68
CA LYS A 578 8.48 8.42 -22.56
C LYS A 578 7.30 8.92 -21.73
N ILE A 579 6.97 8.19 -20.67
CA ILE A 579 5.87 8.54 -19.77
C ILE A 579 6.12 9.90 -19.10
N VAL A 580 7.34 10.12 -18.60
CA VAL A 580 7.76 11.37 -17.96
C VAL A 580 7.78 12.53 -18.94
N ALA A 581 8.27 12.32 -20.17
CA ALA A 581 8.25 13.34 -21.20
C ALA A 581 6.82 13.81 -21.51
N GLU A 582 5.86 12.89 -21.60
CA GLU A 582 4.46 13.25 -21.76
C GLU A 582 3.88 13.92 -20.50
N LEU A 583 4.22 13.44 -19.30
CA LEU A 583 3.81 14.06 -18.03
C LEU A 583 4.29 15.51 -17.90
N ALA A 584 5.48 15.83 -18.39
CA ALA A 584 6.09 17.15 -18.24
C ALA A 584 5.56 18.22 -19.21
N LYS A 585 4.96 17.83 -20.35
CA LYS A 585 4.40 18.74 -21.39
C LYS A 585 3.16 19.56 -20.97
N GLY A 586 2.95 19.84 -19.68
CA GLY A 586 1.72 20.44 -19.15
C GLY A 586 1.32 19.87 -17.81
#